data_AF-A0A3N6R113-F1
#
_entry.id   AF-A0A3N6R113-F1
#
_cell.length_a   1.000
_cell.length_b   1.000
_cell.length_c   1.000
_cell.angle_alpha   90.00
_cell.angle_beta   90.00
_cell.angle_gamma   90.00
#
_symmetry.space_group_name_H-M   'P 1'
#
loop_
_entity.id
_entity.type
_entity.pdbx_description
1 polymer ?
#
loop_
_entity_poly.entity_id
_entity_poly.type
_entity_poly.pdbx_seq_one_letter_code
_entity_poly.pdbx_strand_id
1 'polypeptide(L)'
;MAHVCFLFYHVASNITLRRLRHSISDLPDSLRWCFEAAWILAFSYFIAYLETVSIVNFPYYEFVDRNAMYRVGCLFYALYFIVSFPMFFRMDEKSSDKWNLSRVAIDALGASMLVTIILDLWRLFLGPIVPLPEGKSCLQSGLAWFSH
;
A
#
# COMPACT_ATOMS: atom_id res chain seq x y z
N MET A 1 2.83 18.78 8.92
CA MET A 1 2.90 18.65 7.45
C MET A 1 2.55 17.25 6.96
N ALA A 2 3.10 16.17 7.55
CA ALA A 2 2.79 14.79 7.16
C ALA A 2 1.29 14.44 7.17
N HIS A 3 0.52 14.88 8.18
CA HIS A 3 -0.94 14.64 8.22
C HIS A 3 -1.71 15.30 7.06
N VAL A 4 -1.25 16.45 6.58
CA VAL A 4 -1.90 17.16 5.46
C VAL A 4 -1.63 16.41 4.17
N CYS A 5 -0.38 15.99 3.94
CA CYS A 5 -0.03 15.15 2.80
C CYS A 5 -0.80 13.83 2.83
N PHE A 6 -0.89 13.20 4.01
CA PHE A 6 -1.67 11.98 4.25
C PHE A 6 -3.12 12.13 3.78
N LEU A 7 -3.83 13.15 4.27
CA LEU A 7 -5.21 13.38 3.89
C LEU A 7 -5.34 13.76 2.41
N PHE A 8 -4.40 14.55 1.88
CA PHE A 8 -4.44 15.04 0.51
C PHE A 8 -4.49 13.90 -0.50
N TYR A 9 -3.57 12.93 -0.43
CA TYR A 9 -3.57 11.85 -1.41
C TYR A 9 -4.76 10.89 -1.23
N HIS A 10 -5.29 10.70 -0.02
CA HIS A 10 -6.50 9.90 0.20
C HIS A 10 -7.74 10.58 -0.42
N VAL A 11 -7.91 11.88 -0.19
CA VAL A 11 -8.99 12.68 -0.81
C VAL A 11 -8.85 12.70 -2.33
N ALA A 12 -7.64 12.90 -2.85
CA ALA A 12 -7.37 12.84 -4.28
C ALA A 12 -7.70 11.45 -4.86
N SER A 13 -7.36 10.36 -4.16
CA SER A 13 -7.73 9.00 -4.55
C SER A 13 -9.26 8.84 -4.60
N ASN A 14 -9.99 9.36 -3.62
CA ASN A 14 -11.44 9.24 -3.57
C ASN A 14 -12.13 9.99 -4.70
N ILE A 15 -11.69 11.23 -4.97
CA ILE A 15 -12.24 12.04 -6.06
C ILE A 15 -11.97 11.37 -7.42
N THR A 16 -10.75 10.88 -7.64
CA THR A 16 -10.38 10.21 -8.90
C THR A 16 -11.11 8.90 -9.09
N LEU A 17 -11.23 8.06 -8.05
CA LEU A 17 -12.01 6.81 -8.09
C LEU A 17 -13.50 7.06 -8.35
N ARG A 18 -14.09 8.11 -7.75
CA ARG A 18 -15.49 8.47 -7.99
C ARG A 18 -15.72 8.89 -9.45
N ARG A 19 -14.81 9.70 -10.01
CA ARG A 19 -14.85 10.09 -11.43
C ARG A 19 -14.63 8.91 -12.36
N LEU A 20 -13.69 8.03 -12.03
CA LEU A 20 -13.41 6.82 -12.80
C LEU A 20 -14.66 5.94 -12.85
N ARG A 21 -15.27 5.65 -11.69
CA ARG A 21 -16.52 4.88 -11.57
C ARG A 21 -17.68 5.45 -12.38
N HIS A 22 -17.82 6.77 -12.40
CA HIS A 22 -18.83 7.44 -13.22
C HIS A 22 -18.51 7.34 -14.71
N SER A 23 -17.23 7.35 -15.10
CA SER A 23 -16.83 7.28 -16.51
C SER A 23 -16.92 5.86 -17.09
N ILE A 24 -16.82 4.84 -16.24
CA ILE A 24 -16.88 3.42 -16.61
C ILE A 24 -18.22 2.77 -16.26
N SER A 25 -19.26 3.56 -15.96
CA SER A 25 -20.58 3.05 -15.54
C SER A 25 -21.23 2.14 -16.58
N ASP A 26 -20.93 2.37 -17.86
CA ASP A 26 -21.56 1.68 -18.98
C ASP A 26 -20.81 0.41 -19.40
N LEU A 27 -19.69 0.11 -18.74
CA LEU A 27 -18.85 -1.05 -19.01
C LEU A 27 -19.27 -2.27 -18.17
N PRO A 28 -18.99 -3.50 -18.65
CA PRO A 28 -19.26 -4.72 -17.89
C PRO A 28 -18.46 -4.77 -16.58
N ASP A 29 -19.04 -5.40 -15.55
CA ASP A 29 -18.51 -5.41 -14.18
C ASP A 29 -17.05 -5.87 -14.09
N SER A 30 -16.67 -6.92 -14.82
CA SER A 30 -15.29 -7.43 -14.81
C SER A 30 -14.28 -6.38 -15.28
N LEU A 31 -14.65 -5.60 -16.29
CA LEU A 31 -13.78 -4.58 -16.86
C LEU A 31 -13.70 -3.36 -15.92
N ARG A 32 -14.82 -3.02 -15.27
CA ARG A 32 -14.86 -2.01 -14.22
C ARG A 32 -13.92 -2.34 -13.05
N TRP A 33 -13.98 -3.57 -12.54
CA TRP A 33 -13.07 -4.06 -11.50
C TRP A 33 -11.60 -4.00 -11.95
N CYS A 34 -11.32 -4.37 -13.20
CA CYS A 34 -9.97 -4.30 -13.75
C CYS A 34 -9.45 -2.85 -13.82
N PHE A 35 -10.27 -1.91 -14.29
CA PHE A 35 -9.90 -0.49 -14.35
C PHE A 35 -9.72 0.12 -12.97
N GLU A 36 -10.60 -0.20 -12.02
CA GLU A 36 -10.47 0.26 -10.63
C GLU A 36 -9.19 -0.26 -9.98
N ALA A 37 -8.90 -1.57 -10.11
CA ALA A 37 -7.68 -2.17 -9.58
C ALA A 37 -6.43 -1.58 -10.23
N ALA A 38 -6.42 -1.44 -11.57
CA ALA A 38 -5.30 -0.85 -12.30
C ALA A 38 -5.06 0.61 -11.89
N TRP A 39 -6.12 1.40 -11.68
CA TRP A 39 -6.01 2.78 -11.22
C TRP A 39 -5.46 2.87 -9.80
N ILE A 40 -5.95 2.04 -8.88
CA ILE A 40 -5.43 1.99 -7.50
C ILE A 40 -3.95 1.65 -7.52
N LEU A 41 -3.54 0.61 -8.26
CA LEU A 41 -2.13 0.22 -8.38
C LEU A 41 -1.25 1.36 -8.93
N ALA A 42 -1.68 2.00 -10.02
CA ALA A 42 -0.95 3.09 -10.63
C ALA A 42 -0.84 4.31 -9.71
N PHE A 43 -1.93 4.70 -9.06
CA PHE A 43 -1.97 5.84 -8.16
C PHE A 43 -1.18 5.57 -6.87
N SER A 44 -1.28 4.37 -6.30
CA SER A 44 -0.50 3.93 -5.14
C SER A 44 1.00 3.99 -5.42
N TYR A 45 1.44 3.50 -6.58
CA TYR A 45 2.84 3.58 -6.98
C TYR A 45 3.31 5.03 -7.17
N PHE A 46 2.49 5.87 -7.81
CA PHE A 46 2.81 7.28 -8.02
C PHE A 46 2.98 8.05 -6.70
N ILE A 47 2.05 7.89 -5.75
CA ILE A 47 2.14 8.53 -4.44
C ILE A 47 3.33 7.99 -3.64
N ALA A 48 3.56 6.68 -3.66
CA ALA A 48 4.70 6.07 -2.98
C ALA A 48 6.05 6.59 -3.51
N TYR A 49 6.14 6.82 -4.81
CA TYR A 49 7.31 7.45 -5.42
C TYR A 49 7.51 8.88 -4.91
N LEU A 50 6.46 9.71 -4.87
CA LEU A 50 6.56 11.09 -4.36
C LEU A 50 6.95 11.15 -2.88
N GLU A 51 6.40 10.25 -2.06
CA GLU A 51 6.77 10.12 -0.64
C GLU A 51 8.25 9.70 -0.51
N THR A 52 8.70 8.73 -1.32
CA THR A 52 10.10 8.28 -1.31
C THR A 52 11.04 9.41 -1.72
N VAL A 53 10.71 10.20 -2.75
CA VAL A 53 11.48 11.39 -3.14
C VAL A 53 11.51 12.41 -2.02
N SER A 54 10.40 12.60 -1.30
CA SER A 54 10.32 13.54 -0.18
C SER A 54 11.22 13.10 0.98
N ILE A 55 11.26 11.80 1.29
CA ILE A 55 12.10 11.23 2.36
C ILE A 55 13.59 11.31 2.00
N VAL A 56 13.99 11.02 0.75
CA VAL A 56 15.40 11.11 0.31
C VAL A 56 15.95 12.53 0.42
N ASN A 57 15.11 13.54 0.27
CA ASN A 57 15.51 14.94 0.42
C ASN A 57 15.49 15.44 1.88
N PHE A 58 15.15 14.57 2.84
CA PHE A 58 15.13 14.93 4.25
C PHE A 58 16.55 14.84 4.86
N PRO A 59 17.06 15.91 5.50
CA PRO A 59 18.48 16.03 5.87
C PRO A 59 18.95 15.05 6.95
N TYR A 60 18.03 14.35 7.62
CA TYR A 60 18.33 13.39 8.68
C TYR A 60 18.14 11.92 8.26
N TYR A 61 17.88 11.65 6.98
CA TYR A 61 17.63 10.30 6.48
C TYR A 61 18.59 9.94 5.34
N GLU A 62 19.55 9.06 5.60
CA GLU A 62 20.47 8.56 4.59
C GLU A 62 20.12 7.14 4.16
N PHE A 63 19.97 6.93 2.86
CA PHE A 63 19.80 5.61 2.26
C PHE A 63 21.14 5.04 1.81
N VAL A 64 21.43 3.80 2.21
CA VAL A 64 22.63 3.05 1.80
C VAL A 64 22.65 2.83 0.27
N ASP A 65 21.50 2.53 -0.34
CA ASP A 65 21.35 2.42 -1.80
C ASP A 65 20.06 3.12 -2.28
N ARG A 66 20.23 4.32 -2.86
CA ARG A 66 19.13 5.14 -3.37
C ARG A 66 18.45 4.50 -4.58
N ASN A 67 19.17 3.77 -5.41
CA ASN A 67 18.63 3.18 -6.63
C ASN A 67 17.73 1.98 -6.32
N ALA A 68 18.13 1.16 -5.33
CA ALA A 68 17.28 0.10 -4.80
C ALA A 68 16.02 0.66 -4.12
N MET A 69 16.12 1.77 -3.39
CA MET A 69 14.98 2.43 -2.77
C MET A 69 13.96 2.94 -3.80
N TYR A 70 14.41 3.58 -4.89
CA TYR A 70 13.50 4.07 -5.93
C TYR A 70 12.78 2.96 -6.70
N ARG A 71 13.43 1.80 -6.92
CA ARG A 71 12.86 0.70 -7.71
C ARG A 71 12.02 -0.27 -6.88
N VAL A 72 12.53 -0.65 -5.70
CA VAL A 72 11.95 -1.70 -4.86
C VAL A 72 11.27 -1.12 -3.64
N GLY A 73 11.88 -0.11 -3.00
CA GLY A 73 11.33 0.53 -1.82
C GLY A 73 10.01 1.27 -2.10
N CYS A 74 9.92 2.00 -3.22
CA CYS A 74 8.68 2.62 -3.67
C CYS A 74 7.56 1.59 -3.85
N LEU A 75 7.87 0.41 -4.40
CA LEU A 75 6.86 -0.61 -4.64
C LEU A 75 6.41 -1.29 -3.35
N PHE A 76 7.34 -1.53 -2.42
CA PHE A 76 7.01 -2.02 -1.07
C PHE A 76 6.14 -1.02 -0.30
N TYR A 77 6.45 0.28 -0.42
CA TYR A 77 5.66 1.33 0.21
C TYR A 77 4.28 1.50 -0.45
N ALA A 78 4.18 1.29 -1.77
CA ALA A 78 2.91 1.32 -2.50
C ALA A 78 1.91 0.26 -1.99
N LEU A 79 2.36 -0.88 -1.46
CA LEU A 79 1.50 -1.93 -0.91
C LEU A 79 0.58 -1.42 0.21
N TYR A 80 1.07 -0.49 1.04
CA TYR A 80 0.26 0.15 2.07
C TYR A 80 -0.90 0.95 1.46
N PHE A 81 -0.64 1.66 0.37
CA PHE A 81 -1.66 2.47 -0.31
C PHE A 81 -2.69 1.63 -1.06
N ILE A 82 -2.31 0.46 -1.57
CA ILE A 82 -3.24 -0.48 -2.23
C ILE A 82 -4.36 -0.90 -1.28
N VAL A 83 -4.06 -1.08 0.01
CA VAL A 83 -5.06 -1.40 1.03
C VAL A 83 -5.74 -0.13 1.56
N SER A 84 -4.97 0.94 1.77
CA SER A 84 -5.49 2.18 2.38
C SER A 84 -6.53 2.88 1.52
N PHE A 85 -6.29 3.06 0.21
CA PHE A 85 -7.21 3.77 -0.68
C PHE A 85 -8.63 3.18 -0.74
N PRO A 86 -8.83 1.89 -1.01
CA PRO A 86 -10.18 1.32 -1.02
C PRO A 86 -10.85 1.35 0.36
N MET A 87 -10.06 1.24 1.44
CA MET A 87 -10.59 1.34 2.80
C MET A 87 -11.09 2.76 3.11
N PHE A 88 -10.32 3.79 2.76
CA PHE A 88 -10.74 5.20 2.89
C PHE A 88 -11.90 5.56 1.96
N PHE A 89 -11.93 5.02 0.74
CA PHE A 89 -13.05 5.19 -0.17
C PHE A 89 -14.35 4.61 0.42
N ARG A 90 -14.29 3.42 1.02
CA ARG A 90 -15.44 2.78 1.68
C ARG A 90 -15.97 3.58 2.86
N MET A 91 -15.08 4.23 3.61
CA MET A 91 -15.48 5.09 4.73
C MET A 91 -16.20 6.36 4.27
N ASP A 92 -15.70 7.00 3.21
CA ASP A 92 -16.26 8.25 2.67
C ASP A 92 -17.65 8.05 2.04
N GLU A 93 -17.85 6.96 1.31
CA GLU A 93 -19.09 6.74 0.55
C GLU A 93 -20.31 6.39 1.43
N LYS A 94 -20.10 5.85 2.65
CA LYS A 94 -21.15 5.47 3.60
C LYS A 94 -21.27 6.44 4.78
N SER A 95 -21.32 7.74 4.50
CA SER A 95 -21.37 8.79 5.53
C SER A 95 -22.61 8.76 6.44
N SER A 96 -23.72 8.15 5.99
CA SER A 96 -24.96 8.03 6.77
C SER A 96 -24.94 6.91 7.82
N ASP A 97 -23.96 6.00 7.76
CA ASP A 97 -23.85 4.85 8.67
C ASP A 97 -23.09 5.27 9.93
N LYS A 98 -23.70 5.12 11.11
CA LYS A 98 -23.00 5.38 12.37
C LYS A 98 -21.93 4.28 12.58
N TRP A 99 -20.69 4.70 12.78
CA TRP A 99 -19.57 3.79 13.02
C TRP A 99 -19.55 3.34 14.48
N ASN A 100 -19.91 2.09 14.73
CA ASN A 100 -19.76 1.46 16.05
C ASN A 100 -18.28 1.19 16.35
N LEU A 101 -17.87 1.31 17.62
CA LEU A 101 -16.48 1.08 18.04
C LEU A 101 -15.96 -0.31 17.65
N SER A 102 -16.80 -1.34 17.79
CA SER A 102 -16.47 -2.72 17.41
C SER A 102 -16.21 -2.88 15.91
N ARG A 103 -17.01 -2.21 15.07
CA ARG A 103 -16.83 -2.21 13.61
C ARG A 103 -15.51 -1.58 13.22
N VAL A 104 -15.19 -0.43 13.81
CA VAL A 104 -13.90 0.26 13.59
C VAL A 104 -12.74 -0.63 14.01
N ALA A 105 -12.83 -1.29 15.16
CA ALA A 105 -11.78 -2.19 15.63
C ALA A 105 -11.55 -3.37 14.68
N ILE A 106 -12.62 -4.04 14.23
CA ILE A 106 -12.53 -5.16 13.28
C ILE A 106 -11.97 -4.69 11.94
N ASP A 107 -12.44 -3.57 11.41
CA ASP A 107 -11.99 -3.04 10.12
C ASP A 107 -10.52 -2.61 10.18
N ALA A 108 -10.07 -2.00 11.28
CA ALA A 108 -8.68 -1.63 11.48
C ALA A 108 -7.76 -2.85 11.62
N LEU A 109 -8.19 -3.88 12.36
CA LEU A 109 -7.46 -5.14 12.50
C LEU A 109 -7.42 -5.91 11.17
N GLY A 110 -8.50 -5.91 10.41
CA GLY A 110 -8.57 -6.53 9.09
C GLY A 110 -7.64 -5.84 8.09
N ALA A 111 -7.66 -4.50 8.05
CA ALA A 111 -6.77 -3.72 7.19
C ALA A 111 -5.29 -3.92 7.55
N SER A 112 -4.96 -3.92 8.85
CA SER A 112 -3.58 -4.15 9.29
C SER A 112 -3.11 -5.56 8.97
N MET A 113 -3.95 -6.58 9.19
CA MET A 113 -3.62 -7.96 8.88
C MET A 113 -3.49 -8.20 7.36
N LEU A 114 -4.31 -7.54 6.55
CA LEU A 114 -4.20 -7.64 5.09
C LEU A 114 -2.85 -7.08 4.61
N VAL A 115 -2.44 -5.92 5.15
CA VAL A 115 -1.13 -5.33 4.86
C VAL A 115 -0.01 -6.30 5.29
N THR A 116 -0.05 -6.85 6.51
CA THR A 116 1.01 -7.76 6.96
C THR A 116 1.11 -9.02 6.10
N ILE A 117 -0.01 -9.61 5.69
CA ILE A 117 -0.04 -10.76 4.78
C ILE A 117 0.60 -10.41 3.44
N ILE A 118 0.24 -9.25 2.85
CA ILE A 118 0.79 -8.81 1.56
C ILE A 118 2.32 -8.62 1.66
N LEU A 119 2.79 -8.04 2.76
CA LEU A 119 4.22 -7.84 3.00
C LEU A 119 4.96 -9.16 3.25
N ASP A 120 4.32 -10.13 3.91
CA ASP A 120 4.89 -11.46 4.12
C ASP A 120 4.98 -12.25 2.81
N LEU A 121 3.95 -12.19 1.96
CA LEU A 121 3.99 -12.77 0.61
C LEU A 121 5.13 -12.16 -0.20
N TRP A 122 5.29 -10.84 -0.19
CA TRP A 122 6.43 -10.18 -0.85
C TRP A 122 7.77 -10.74 -0.35
N ARG A 123 7.93 -10.84 0.97
CA ARG A 123 9.13 -11.38 1.60
C ARG A 123 9.43 -12.81 1.15
N LEU A 124 8.39 -13.67 1.07
CA LEU A 124 8.53 -15.06 0.65
C LEU A 124 8.89 -15.21 -0.84
N PHE A 125 8.32 -14.37 -1.72
CA PHE A 125 8.54 -14.49 -3.16
C PHE A 125 9.80 -13.78 -3.68
N LEU A 126 10.16 -12.62 -3.11
CA LEU A 126 11.21 -11.76 -3.66
C LEU A 126 12.46 -11.65 -2.76
N GLY A 127 12.33 -12.00 -1.48
CA GLY A 127 13.45 -11.95 -0.53
C GLY A 127 13.83 -10.53 -0.07
N PRO A 128 14.87 -10.41 0.77
CA PRO A 128 15.30 -9.13 1.33
C PRO A 128 15.95 -8.20 0.29
N ILE A 129 15.71 -6.90 0.43
CA ILE A 129 16.17 -5.83 -0.48
C ILE A 129 17.70 -5.61 -0.39
N VAL A 130 18.32 -5.96 0.74
CA VAL A 130 19.75 -5.82 0.99
C VAL A 130 20.35 -7.22 1.18
N PRO A 131 21.48 -7.55 0.52
CA PRO A 131 22.17 -8.81 0.77
C PRO A 131 22.58 -8.86 2.25
N LEU A 132 22.16 -9.92 2.93
CA LEU A 132 22.59 -10.18 4.31
C LEU A 132 24.12 -10.40 4.30
N PRO A 133 24.86 -9.92 5.33
CA PRO A 133 26.29 -10.15 5.44
C PRO A 133 26.62 -11.64 5.33
N GLU A 134 27.66 -11.99 4.56
CA GLU A 134 28.15 -13.36 4.40
C GLU A 134 28.39 -13.97 5.80
N GLY A 135 27.57 -14.97 6.16
CA GLY A 135 27.55 -15.60 7.49
C GLY A 135 26.20 -15.60 8.20
N LYS A 136 25.20 -14.85 7.71
CA LYS A 136 23.78 -14.96 8.14
C LYS A 136 22.84 -15.29 6.99
N SER A 137 23.29 -16.10 6.03
CA SER A 137 22.41 -16.79 5.10
C SER A 137 21.48 -17.68 5.92
N CYS A 138 20.26 -17.22 6.18
CA CYS A 138 19.21 -18.07 6.70
C CYS A 138 19.07 -19.24 5.73
N LEU A 139 19.57 -20.40 6.15
CA LEU A 139 19.37 -21.70 5.53
C LEU A 139 17.91 -22.13 5.73
N GLN A 140 16.94 -21.36 5.22
CA GLN A 140 15.60 -21.88 4.99
C GLN A 140 14.76 -20.87 4.20
N SER A 141 14.42 -21.23 2.97
CA SER A 141 13.21 -20.73 2.33
C SER A 141 12.01 -21.33 3.09
N GLY A 142 11.30 -20.53 3.88
CA GLY A 142 10.14 -21.00 4.65
C GLY A 142 9.74 -20.05 5.78
N LEU A 143 8.59 -20.29 6.40
CA LEU A 143 8.19 -19.55 7.61
C LEU A 143 9.11 -19.94 8.77
N ALA A 144 9.48 -18.96 9.60
CA ALA A 144 10.49 -19.09 10.65
C ALA A 144 10.22 -20.22 11.67
N TRP A 145 8.97 -20.67 11.79
CA TRP A 145 8.50 -21.70 12.73
C TRP A 145 8.42 -23.12 12.15
N PHE A 146 8.78 -23.34 10.88
CA PHE A 146 8.86 -24.70 10.29
C PHE A 146 10.24 -25.36 10.45
N SER A 147 11.10 -24.87 11.36
CA SER A 147 12.35 -25.54 11.70
C SER A 147 12.09 -26.64 12.75
N HIS A 148 11.92 -27.87 12.27
CA HIS A 148 12.11 -29.09 13.06
C HIS A 148 13.39 -29.78 12.61
#